data_AF-A0A962P020-F1
#
_entry.id   AF-A0A962P020-F1
#
_cell.length_a   1.000
_cell.length_b   1.000
_cell.length_c   1.000
_cell.angle_alpha   90.00
_cell.angle_beta   90.00
_cell.angle_gamma   90.00
#
_symmetry.space_group_name_H-M   'P 1'
#
loop_
_entity.id
_entity.type
_entity.pdbx_description
1 polymer ?
#
loop_
_entity_poly.entity_id
_entity_poly.type
_entity_poly.pdbx_seq_one_letter_code
_entity_poly.pdbx_strand_id
1 'polypeptide(L)'
;MPRLYVLSQEKTINAFVAGYHVQDSVLVVTQGAVQYLSRDELQAVVGHEYSHILNGDMRLNTYMVSLLAGLSAVGQMGDFLMRSPTGNHPKHKSVTPFWPLGLGLWLVGYIGLVLGRLIKAAVSRQRENLADASSVQFTRNPDALAGALYKIGQFGSFLDSWHAEQMSHMCFANSLVMSEWFASHPPLEQRINAISPSFLTRIKYQTRDTHKEVQSPSSQSSSLVVNSPHFSSLSSSQIFSKSAVEQTTEYINDEVVFNLDMPLSDTVGELRWTDLLSAQYLYRSLSVEVSRALQTSAGAKTVLFALLANEQQASEQIIRDFFAQQASMVRWVMQLQKHLASSDNRLALPMVELAIPRLQQLTTDEQQQFLVELRRFAWLNH
;
A
#
# COMPACT_ATOMS: atom_id res chain seq x y z
N MET A 1 -4.39 -0.42 8.21
CA MET A 1 -3.60 0.84 8.24
C MET A 1 -2.20 0.47 8.70
N PRO A 2 -1.16 0.65 7.84
CA PRO A 2 0.24 0.40 8.18
C PRO A 2 0.70 1.30 9.32
N ARG A 3 1.77 0.92 10.02
CA ARG A 3 2.42 1.82 10.99
C ARG A 3 3.15 2.94 10.24
N LEU A 4 3.13 4.14 10.80
CA LEU A 4 3.74 5.33 10.20
C LEU A 4 5.01 5.72 10.97
N TYR A 5 6.10 5.95 10.25
CA TYR A 5 7.37 6.39 10.82
C TYR A 5 7.91 7.61 10.08
N VAL A 6 8.66 8.45 10.79
CA VAL A 6 9.35 9.60 10.21
C VAL A 6 10.86 9.42 10.34
N LEU A 7 11.58 9.49 9.23
CA LEU A 7 13.04 9.54 9.17
C LEU A 7 13.51 10.96 9.45
N SER A 8 13.81 11.24 10.71
CA SER A 8 14.17 12.59 11.20
C SER A 8 15.49 13.14 10.64
N GLN A 9 16.42 12.25 10.22
CA GLN A 9 17.75 12.63 9.75
C GLN A 9 17.80 12.94 8.24
N GLU A 10 16.82 12.48 7.46
CA GLU A 10 16.77 12.63 6.01
C GLU A 10 16.08 13.94 5.60
N LYS A 11 16.83 14.86 4.98
CA LYS A 11 16.34 16.19 4.56
C LYS A 11 15.75 16.20 3.16
N THR A 12 15.92 15.15 2.36
CA THR A 12 15.35 15.03 1.02
C THR A 12 13.87 14.69 1.07
N ILE A 13 13.16 14.89 -0.05
CA ILE A 13 11.75 14.53 -0.15
C ILE A 13 11.66 13.08 -0.63
N ASN A 14 11.29 12.18 0.30
CA ASN A 14 11.06 10.77 -0.01
C ASN A 14 10.03 10.13 0.93
N ALA A 15 9.40 9.08 0.46
CA ALA A 15 8.54 8.17 1.23
C ALA A 15 8.70 6.76 0.65
N PHE A 16 8.51 5.74 1.47
CA PHE A 16 8.54 4.35 1.01
C PHE A 16 7.75 3.44 1.94
N VAL A 17 7.39 2.28 1.42
CA VAL A 17 6.77 1.19 2.17
C VAL A 17 7.76 0.03 2.33
N ALA A 18 7.87 -0.48 3.55
CA ALA A 18 8.59 -1.70 3.85
C ALA A 18 7.65 -2.76 4.46
N GLY A 19 7.87 -4.03 4.12
CA GLY A 19 7.11 -5.16 4.66
C GLY A 19 6.94 -6.31 3.66
N TYR A 20 6.55 -7.49 4.14
CA TYR A 20 6.26 -8.66 3.30
C TYR A 20 4.76 -8.83 3.02
N HIS A 21 3.92 -8.54 4.03
CA HIS A 21 2.47 -8.59 3.93
C HIS A 21 1.87 -7.23 4.25
N VAL A 22 0.63 -7.00 3.78
CA VAL A 22 -0.15 -5.79 4.07
C VAL A 22 -0.28 -5.57 5.59
N GLN A 23 -0.38 -6.66 6.35
CA GLN A 23 -0.56 -6.65 7.81
C GLN A 23 0.67 -6.15 8.56
N ASP A 24 1.87 -6.44 8.05
CA ASP A 24 3.16 -6.06 8.66
C ASP A 24 3.83 -4.87 7.96
N SER A 25 3.09 -4.19 7.09
CA SER A 25 3.62 -3.07 6.33
C SER A 25 3.80 -1.82 7.18
N VAL A 26 4.91 -1.14 6.93
CA VAL A 26 5.28 0.14 7.52
C VAL A 26 5.45 1.16 6.40
N LEU A 27 4.84 2.33 6.58
CA LEU A 27 4.99 3.47 5.69
C LEU A 27 5.92 4.48 6.38
N VAL A 28 7.01 4.80 5.70
CA VAL A 28 8.03 5.70 6.22
C VAL A 28 8.06 6.96 5.37
N VAL A 29 8.10 8.11 6.03
CA VAL A 29 8.21 9.42 5.38
C VAL A 29 9.47 10.11 5.89
N THR A 30 10.18 10.82 5.01
CA THR A 30 11.36 11.61 5.40
C THR A 30 10.99 12.93 6.07
N GLN A 31 11.89 13.47 6.90
CA GLN A 31 11.72 14.80 7.49
C GLN A 31 11.60 15.89 6.41
N GLY A 32 12.35 15.75 5.30
CA GLY A 32 12.25 16.64 4.15
C GLY A 32 10.85 16.63 3.52
N ALA A 33 10.25 15.45 3.33
CA ALA A 33 8.88 15.37 2.81
C ALA A 33 7.87 16.08 3.74
N VAL A 34 8.01 15.97 5.07
CA VAL A 34 7.14 16.67 6.02
C VAL A 34 7.34 18.19 6.00
N GLN A 35 8.56 18.66 5.74
CA GLN A 35 8.90 20.10 5.77
C GLN A 35 8.59 20.83 4.46
N TYR A 36 8.86 20.19 3.31
CA TYR A 36 8.77 20.83 2.00
C TYR A 36 7.44 20.60 1.27
N LEU A 37 6.73 19.52 1.59
CA LEU A 37 5.43 19.24 1.00
C LEU A 37 4.31 19.91 1.80
N SER A 38 3.34 20.48 1.09
CA SER A 38 2.08 20.92 1.69
C SER A 38 1.29 19.72 2.20
N ARG A 39 0.27 19.97 3.03
CA ARG A 39 -0.60 18.92 3.55
C ARG A 39 -1.21 18.06 2.43
N ASP A 40 -1.66 18.70 1.35
CA ASP A 40 -2.31 18.01 0.24
C ASP A 40 -1.30 17.23 -0.60
N GLU A 41 -0.12 17.81 -0.84
CA GLU A 41 1.00 17.12 -1.53
C GLU A 41 1.47 15.90 -0.74
N LEU A 42 1.65 16.04 0.58
CA LEU A 42 2.04 14.92 1.44
C LEU A 42 0.96 13.83 1.47
N GLN A 43 -0.32 14.23 1.50
CA GLN A 43 -1.44 13.29 1.41
C GLN A 43 -1.44 12.54 0.08
N ALA A 44 -1.09 13.20 -1.03
CA ALA A 44 -0.95 12.56 -2.35
C ALA A 44 0.23 11.59 -2.41
N VAL A 45 1.39 11.93 -1.82
CA VAL A 45 2.54 11.01 -1.71
C VAL A 45 2.17 9.79 -0.87
N VAL A 46 1.54 9.99 0.30
CA VAL A 46 1.08 8.88 1.15
C VAL A 46 0.02 8.04 0.43
N GLY A 47 -0.88 8.65 -0.34
CA GLY A 47 -1.88 7.95 -1.15
C GLY A 47 -1.24 7.07 -2.23
N HIS A 48 -0.16 7.53 -2.85
CA HIS A 48 0.63 6.76 -3.81
C HIS A 48 1.30 5.57 -3.13
N GLU A 49 2.05 5.79 -2.05
CA GLU A 49 2.70 4.72 -1.29
C GLU A 49 1.69 3.68 -0.75
N TYR A 50 0.54 4.15 -0.27
CA TYR A 50 -0.53 3.27 0.20
C TYR A 50 -1.10 2.39 -0.91
N SER A 51 -1.13 2.88 -2.15
CA SER A 51 -1.60 2.08 -3.28
C SER A 51 -0.68 0.88 -3.57
N HIS A 52 0.63 0.99 -3.36
CA HIS A 52 1.55 -0.15 -3.50
C HIS A 52 1.25 -1.26 -2.48
N ILE A 53 0.85 -0.88 -1.27
CA ILE A 53 0.40 -1.85 -0.25
C ILE A 53 -0.89 -2.53 -0.72
N LEU A 54 -1.88 -1.74 -1.15
CA LEU A 54 -3.20 -2.24 -1.50
C LEU A 54 -3.18 -3.14 -2.75
N ASN A 55 -2.34 -2.80 -3.73
CA ASN A 55 -2.18 -3.56 -4.98
C ASN A 55 -1.20 -4.74 -4.86
N GLY A 56 -0.54 -4.90 -3.72
CA GLY A 56 0.36 -6.03 -3.44
C GLY A 56 1.72 -5.96 -4.13
N ASP A 57 2.18 -4.76 -4.49
CA ASP A 57 3.40 -4.58 -5.29
C ASP A 57 4.66 -5.07 -4.56
N MET A 58 4.67 -5.06 -3.22
CA MET A 58 5.75 -5.64 -2.41
C MET A 58 5.96 -7.14 -2.68
N ARG A 59 4.87 -7.91 -2.84
CA ARG A 59 4.94 -9.35 -3.14
C ARG A 59 5.48 -9.58 -4.54
N LEU A 60 4.98 -8.80 -5.50
CA LEU A 60 5.43 -8.86 -6.89
C LEU A 60 6.92 -8.54 -7.01
N ASN A 61 7.39 -7.48 -6.35
CA ASN A 61 8.80 -7.11 -6.34
C ASN A 61 9.67 -8.21 -5.70
N THR A 62 9.23 -8.81 -4.58
CA THR A 62 9.95 -9.92 -3.93
C THR A 62 10.07 -11.15 -4.84
N TYR A 63 9.00 -11.48 -5.57
CA TYR A 63 9.01 -12.56 -6.56
C TYR A 63 9.98 -12.26 -7.70
N MET A 64 9.97 -11.04 -8.24
CA MET A 64 10.89 -10.61 -9.30
C MET A 64 12.35 -10.62 -8.85
N VAL A 65 12.65 -10.15 -7.65
CA VAL A 65 14.01 -10.19 -7.09
C VAL A 65 14.49 -11.64 -6.92
N SER A 66 13.63 -12.51 -6.41
CA SER A 66 13.93 -13.95 -6.26
C SER A 66 14.22 -14.63 -7.61
N LEU A 67 13.42 -14.32 -8.63
CA LEU A 67 13.61 -14.84 -9.99
C LEU A 67 14.93 -14.36 -10.60
N LEU A 68 15.27 -13.08 -10.44
CA LEU A 68 16.54 -12.52 -10.90
C LEU A 68 17.74 -13.14 -10.16
N ALA A 69 17.61 -13.38 -8.85
CA ALA A 69 18.64 -14.04 -8.06
C ALA A 69 18.86 -15.49 -8.55
N GLY A 70 17.78 -16.23 -8.85
CA GLY A 70 17.86 -17.56 -9.44
C GLY A 70 18.56 -17.58 -10.80
N LEU A 71 18.22 -16.66 -11.70
CA LEU A 71 18.88 -16.53 -13.00
C LEU A 71 20.37 -16.16 -12.86
N SER A 72 20.69 -15.27 -11.91
CA SER A 72 22.08 -14.93 -11.60
C SER A 72 22.85 -16.14 -11.07
N ALA A 73 22.25 -16.93 -10.19
CA ALA A 73 22.87 -18.16 -9.67
C ALA A 73 23.16 -19.17 -10.78
N VAL A 74 22.26 -19.33 -11.76
CA VAL A 74 22.48 -20.19 -12.94
C VAL A 74 23.67 -19.69 -13.77
N GLY A 75 23.75 -18.39 -14.02
CA GLY A 75 24.88 -17.79 -14.74
C GLY A 75 26.22 -17.95 -14.01
N GLN A 76 26.22 -17.74 -12.69
CA GLN A 76 27.38 -17.94 -11.83
C GLN A 76 27.83 -19.40 -11.77
N MET A 77 26.89 -20.35 -11.79
CA MET A 77 27.20 -21.78 -11.88
C MET A 77 27.86 -22.12 -13.23
N GLY A 78 27.41 -21.50 -14.32
CA GLY A 78 28.06 -21.58 -15.63
C GLY A 78 29.50 -21.07 -15.60
N ASP A 79 29.71 -19.87 -15.03
CA ASP A 79 31.04 -19.29 -14.81
C ASP A 79 31.95 -20.22 -13.97
N PHE A 80 31.41 -20.82 -12.90
CA PHE A 80 32.13 -21.74 -12.03
C PHE A 80 32.59 -23.01 -12.78
N LEU A 81 31.69 -23.62 -13.56
CA LEU A 81 32.01 -24.82 -14.35
C LEU A 81 33.05 -24.55 -15.44
N MET A 82 33.04 -23.35 -16.02
CA MET A 82 34.04 -22.92 -17.00
C MET A 82 35.41 -22.69 -16.34
N ARG A 83 35.45 -22.09 -15.15
CA ARG A 83 36.70 -21.72 -14.45
C ARG A 83 37.28 -22.83 -13.58
N SER A 84 36.58 -23.96 -13.43
CA SER A 84 37.03 -25.09 -12.61
C SER A 84 38.34 -25.68 -13.16
N PRO A 85 39.46 -25.59 -12.42
CA PRO A 85 40.75 -26.09 -12.87
C PRO A 85 40.70 -27.62 -12.90
N THR A 86 40.58 -28.17 -14.09
CA THR A 86 40.56 -29.62 -14.28
C THR A 86 41.99 -30.11 -14.45
N GLY A 87 42.60 -30.57 -13.36
CA GLY A 87 43.74 -31.49 -13.37
C GLY A 87 45.10 -30.90 -13.77
N ASN A 88 46.07 -31.03 -12.87
CA ASN A 88 47.47 -30.62 -12.99
C ASN A 88 48.30 -31.52 -13.94
N HIS A 89 47.79 -31.87 -15.13
CA HIS A 89 48.47 -32.78 -16.06
C HIS A 89 49.03 -32.06 -17.30
N PRO A 90 50.34 -31.77 -17.33
CA PRO A 90 50.99 -31.08 -18.43
C PRO A 90 51.30 -32.10 -19.52
N LYS A 91 50.36 -32.42 -20.41
CA LYS A 91 50.70 -32.98 -21.75
C LYS A 91 49.57 -33.18 -22.75
N HIS A 92 48.30 -32.88 -22.45
CA HIS A 92 47.25 -32.97 -23.47
C HIS A 92 46.32 -31.77 -23.44
N LYS A 93 46.21 -31.06 -24.57
CA LYS A 93 45.17 -30.03 -24.80
C LYS A 93 43.80 -30.71 -24.94
N SER A 94 43.30 -31.34 -23.88
CA SER A 94 41.90 -31.79 -23.82
C SER A 94 41.07 -30.65 -23.25
N VAL A 95 40.15 -30.13 -24.07
CA VAL A 95 39.13 -29.17 -23.63
C VAL A 95 38.39 -29.77 -22.43
N THR A 96 38.30 -29.03 -21.33
CA THR A 96 37.63 -29.46 -20.10
C THR A 96 36.22 -30.00 -20.42
N PRO A 97 35.87 -31.24 -20.05
CA PRO A 97 34.60 -31.87 -20.47
C PRO A 97 33.34 -31.12 -20.01
N PHE A 98 33.46 -30.29 -18.96
CA PHE A 98 32.35 -29.48 -18.43
C PHE A 98 32.26 -28.07 -19.01
N TRP A 99 33.23 -27.64 -19.82
CA TRP A 99 33.23 -26.31 -20.46
C TRP A 99 31.99 -26.01 -21.31
N PRO A 100 31.54 -26.90 -22.23
CA PRO A 100 30.36 -26.59 -23.05
C PRO A 100 29.08 -26.48 -22.22
N LEU A 101 28.96 -27.28 -21.15
CA LEU A 101 27.84 -27.19 -20.20
C LEU A 101 27.88 -25.87 -19.43
N GLY A 102 29.07 -25.47 -18.96
CA GLY A 102 29.27 -24.19 -18.28
C GLY A 102 28.93 -22.99 -19.19
N LEU A 103 29.34 -23.04 -20.46
CA LEU A 103 29.01 -22.00 -21.44
C LEU A 103 27.50 -21.91 -21.70
N GLY A 104 26.81 -23.05 -21.78
CA GLY A 104 25.35 -23.09 -21.92
C GLY A 104 24.63 -22.45 -20.74
N LEU A 105 25.01 -22.83 -19.51
CA LEU A 105 24.47 -22.24 -18.27
C LEU A 105 24.77 -20.73 -18.16
N TRP A 106 25.98 -20.33 -18.53
CA TRP A 106 26.38 -18.92 -18.53
C TRP A 106 25.54 -18.09 -19.50
N LEU A 107 25.36 -18.56 -20.74
CA LEU A 107 24.52 -17.90 -21.74
C LEU A 107 23.07 -17.78 -21.26
N VAL A 108 22.47 -18.88 -20.81
CA VAL A 108 21.08 -18.88 -20.32
C VAL A 108 20.92 -17.96 -19.12
N GLY A 109 21.84 -18.01 -18.16
CA GLY A 109 21.81 -17.18 -16.96
C GLY A 109 21.92 -15.68 -17.26
N TYR A 110 22.94 -15.26 -18.01
CA TYR A 110 23.15 -13.84 -18.29
C TYR A 110 22.13 -13.25 -19.27
N ILE A 111 21.75 -13.97 -20.33
CA ILE A 111 20.69 -13.53 -21.24
C ILE A 111 19.36 -13.44 -20.48
N GLY A 112 19.05 -14.47 -19.68
CA GLY A 112 17.88 -14.47 -18.81
C GLY A 112 17.89 -13.30 -17.84
N LEU A 113 19.04 -12.97 -17.23
CA LEU A 113 19.17 -11.85 -16.30
C LEU A 113 18.88 -10.50 -16.98
N VAL A 114 19.39 -10.28 -18.19
CA VAL A 114 19.13 -9.05 -18.95
C VAL A 114 17.64 -8.93 -19.30
N LEU A 115 17.04 -9.99 -19.86
CA LEU A 115 15.61 -10.02 -20.19
C LEU A 115 14.73 -9.86 -18.95
N GLY A 116 15.07 -10.55 -17.86
CA GLY A 116 14.37 -10.45 -16.58
C GLY A 116 14.42 -9.02 -16.01
N ARG A 117 15.56 -8.33 -16.10
CA ARG A 117 15.68 -6.92 -15.68
C ARG A 117 14.81 -6.01 -16.53
N LEU A 118 14.73 -6.24 -17.84
CA LEU A 118 13.85 -5.46 -18.73
C LEU A 118 12.37 -5.69 -18.40
N ILE A 119 11.96 -6.93 -18.16
CA ILE A 119 10.59 -7.26 -17.74
C ILE A 119 10.27 -6.62 -16.39
N LYS A 120 11.17 -6.73 -15.40
CA LYS A 120 11.01 -6.07 -14.09
C LYS A 120 10.84 -4.57 -14.25
N ALA A 121 11.68 -3.91 -15.05
CA ALA A 121 11.59 -2.47 -15.28
C ALA A 121 10.27 -2.07 -15.98
N ALA A 122 9.81 -2.85 -16.96
CA ALA A 122 8.54 -2.60 -17.64
C ALA A 122 7.34 -2.73 -16.68
N VAL A 123 7.30 -3.79 -15.87
CA VAL A 123 6.25 -4.01 -14.88
C VAL A 123 6.28 -2.93 -13.80
N SER A 124 7.46 -2.55 -13.31
CA SER A 124 7.64 -1.46 -12.35
C SER A 124 7.02 -0.16 -12.86
N ARG A 125 7.33 0.25 -14.09
CA ARG A 125 6.75 1.45 -14.72
C ARG A 125 5.22 1.41 -14.82
N GLN A 126 4.65 0.25 -15.14
CA GLN A 126 3.20 0.10 -15.20
C GLN A 126 2.55 0.20 -13.82
N ARG A 127 3.21 -0.33 -12.78
CA ARG A 127 2.76 -0.25 -11.38
C ARG A 127 2.79 1.18 -10.86
N GLU A 128 3.84 1.95 -11.18
CA GLU A 128 3.95 3.37 -10.86
C GLU A 128 2.78 4.19 -11.45
N ASN A 129 2.44 3.96 -12.73
CA ASN A 129 1.31 4.64 -13.37
C ASN A 129 -0.03 4.30 -12.71
N LEU A 130 -0.20 3.05 -12.27
CA LEU A 130 -1.39 2.61 -11.54
C LEU A 130 -1.43 3.24 -10.15
N ALA A 131 -0.28 3.33 -9.47
CA ALA A 131 -0.15 3.95 -8.16
C ALA A 131 -0.46 5.45 -8.20
N ASP A 132 0.01 6.14 -9.24
CA ASP A 132 -0.33 7.54 -9.52
C ASP A 132 -1.84 7.73 -9.71
N ALA A 133 -2.47 6.92 -10.57
CA ALA A 133 -3.92 6.97 -10.78
C ALA A 133 -4.69 6.68 -9.47
N SER A 134 -4.22 5.72 -8.68
CA SER A 134 -4.83 5.35 -7.39
C SER A 134 -4.73 6.48 -6.37
N SER A 135 -3.58 7.16 -6.30
CA SER A 135 -3.40 8.32 -5.42
C SER A 135 -4.35 9.45 -5.77
N VAL A 136 -4.53 9.74 -7.07
CA VAL A 136 -5.51 10.72 -7.54
C VAL A 136 -6.93 10.29 -7.17
N GLN A 137 -7.25 9.00 -7.29
CA GLN A 137 -8.55 8.46 -6.89
C GLN A 137 -8.80 8.62 -5.39
N PHE A 138 -7.78 8.37 -4.55
CA PHE A 138 -7.87 8.48 -3.09
C PHE A 138 -7.99 9.94 -2.62
N THR A 139 -7.22 10.85 -3.22
CA THR A 139 -7.14 12.24 -2.79
C THR A 139 -8.13 13.16 -3.50
N ARG A 140 -8.61 12.76 -4.69
CA ARG A 140 -9.39 13.56 -5.63
C ARG A 140 -8.71 14.88 -6.00
N ASN A 141 -7.38 14.93 -5.92
CA ASN A 141 -6.59 16.13 -6.18
C ASN A 141 -5.33 15.80 -7.02
N PRO A 142 -5.43 15.82 -8.37
CA PRO A 142 -4.30 15.53 -9.24
C PRO A 142 -3.19 16.58 -9.17
N ASP A 143 -3.54 17.84 -8.87
CA ASP A 143 -2.58 18.94 -8.75
C ASP A 143 -1.68 18.79 -7.52
N ALA A 144 -2.16 18.16 -6.45
CA ALA A 144 -1.36 17.86 -5.26
C ALA A 144 -0.25 16.83 -5.57
N LEU A 145 -0.57 15.77 -6.31
CA LEU A 145 0.45 14.79 -6.71
C LEU A 145 1.45 15.39 -7.70
N ALA A 146 0.96 16.15 -8.68
CA ALA A 146 1.82 16.86 -9.63
C ALA A 146 2.76 17.87 -8.93
N GLY A 147 2.26 18.60 -7.91
CA GLY A 147 3.06 19.51 -7.08
C GLY A 147 4.15 18.79 -6.31
N ALA A 148 3.83 17.65 -5.69
CA ALA A 148 4.81 16.81 -5.00
C ALA A 148 5.92 16.32 -5.94
N LEU A 149 5.56 15.76 -7.10
CA LEU A 149 6.51 15.29 -8.12
C LEU A 149 7.39 16.43 -8.65
N TYR A 150 6.81 17.61 -8.87
CA TYR A 150 7.54 18.80 -9.32
C TYR A 150 8.57 19.26 -8.29
N LYS A 151 8.18 19.33 -7.00
CA LYS A 151 9.10 19.68 -5.91
C LYS A 151 10.23 18.68 -5.77
N ILE A 152 9.95 17.38 -5.90
CA ILE A 152 10.99 16.35 -5.88
C ILE A 152 12.00 16.55 -7.01
N GLY A 153 11.53 16.91 -8.21
CA GLY A 153 12.41 17.24 -9.33
C GLY A 153 13.33 18.44 -9.07
N GLN A 154 12.96 19.35 -8.16
CA GLN A 154 13.76 20.52 -7.78
C GLN A 154 14.71 20.26 -6.60
N PHE A 155 14.22 19.59 -5.55
CA PHE A 155 14.95 19.40 -4.29
C PHE A 155 15.76 18.09 -4.24
N GLY A 156 15.48 17.15 -5.16
CA GLY A 156 16.11 15.83 -5.18
C GLY A 156 15.49 14.84 -4.17
N SER A 157 15.64 13.54 -4.48
CA SER A 157 15.12 12.41 -3.71
C SER A 157 16.21 11.43 -3.24
N PHE A 158 17.48 11.78 -3.40
CA PHE A 158 18.61 10.92 -3.05
C PHE A 158 18.72 10.72 -1.53
N LEU A 159 18.62 9.49 -1.06
CA LEU A 159 18.82 9.15 0.34
C LEU A 159 20.33 9.12 0.65
N ASP A 160 20.74 9.73 1.75
CA ASP A 160 22.14 9.78 2.18
C ASP A 160 22.48 8.54 3.03
N SER A 161 22.35 7.34 2.45
CA SER A 161 22.60 6.08 3.15
C SER A 161 23.31 5.04 2.30
N TRP A 162 24.14 4.21 2.94
CA TRP A 162 24.84 3.08 2.30
C TRP A 162 23.88 2.04 1.69
N HIS A 163 22.63 1.98 2.19
CA HIS A 163 21.58 1.08 1.70
C HIS A 163 20.68 1.71 0.64
N ALA A 164 20.96 2.95 0.21
CA ALA A 164 20.15 3.67 -0.77
C ALA A 164 20.01 2.91 -2.10
N GLU A 165 21.03 2.14 -2.50
CA GLU A 165 20.98 1.31 -3.70
C GLU A 165 19.93 0.20 -3.58
N GLN A 166 19.91 -0.49 -2.43
CA GLN A 166 19.01 -1.61 -2.15
C GLN A 166 17.55 -1.14 -1.93
N MET A 167 17.38 0.07 -1.42
CA MET A 167 16.08 0.68 -1.14
C MET A 167 15.51 1.49 -2.32
N SER A 168 16.30 1.69 -3.37
CA SER A 168 15.95 2.56 -4.50
C SER A 168 14.65 2.20 -5.20
N HIS A 169 14.34 0.91 -5.29
CA HIS A 169 13.12 0.39 -5.90
C HIS A 169 11.87 0.48 -4.99
N MET A 170 12.04 0.92 -3.74
CA MET A 170 10.94 1.13 -2.80
C MET A 170 10.63 2.62 -2.60
N CYS A 171 11.47 3.51 -3.11
CA CYS A 171 11.37 4.95 -2.90
C CYS A 171 10.35 5.57 -3.87
N PHE A 172 9.59 6.55 -3.38
CA PHE A 172 8.63 7.34 -4.16
C PHE A 172 9.24 8.01 -5.41
N ALA A 173 10.54 8.32 -5.34
CA ALA A 173 11.30 8.88 -6.44
C ALA A 173 12.72 8.30 -6.49
N ASN A 174 13.32 8.35 -7.69
CA ASN A 174 14.61 7.74 -7.99
C ASN A 174 15.67 8.15 -6.96
N SER A 175 16.26 7.18 -6.25
CA SER A 175 17.41 7.41 -5.36
C SER A 175 18.76 7.05 -6.01
N LEU A 176 18.76 6.69 -7.30
CA LEU A 176 19.93 6.33 -8.10
C LEU A 176 19.86 6.96 -9.50
N VAL A 177 21.01 7.30 -10.07
CA VAL A 177 21.13 7.68 -11.49
C VAL A 177 21.37 6.39 -12.30
N MET A 178 20.33 5.86 -12.93
CA MET A 178 20.39 4.65 -13.76
C MET A 178 19.86 4.95 -15.17
N SER A 179 20.34 4.25 -16.20
CA SER A 179 19.90 4.50 -17.58
C SER A 179 18.39 4.30 -17.75
N GLU A 180 17.77 5.04 -18.67
CA GLU A 180 16.29 5.05 -18.88
C GLU A 180 15.70 3.65 -19.13
N TRP A 181 16.51 2.72 -19.62
CA TRP A 181 16.10 1.35 -19.93
C TRP A 181 15.97 0.49 -18.66
N PHE A 182 16.76 0.78 -17.63
CA PHE A 182 16.77 0.08 -16.34
C PHE A 182 16.10 0.88 -15.21
N ALA A 183 15.71 2.13 -15.44
CA ALA A 183 14.99 2.96 -14.47
C ALA A 183 13.68 2.27 -14.04
N SER A 184 13.49 2.13 -12.72
CA SER A 184 12.27 1.55 -12.13
C SER A 184 11.08 2.50 -12.12
N HIS A 185 11.33 3.81 -12.29
CA HIS A 185 10.30 4.84 -12.34
C HIS A 185 10.26 5.51 -13.72
N PRO A 186 9.06 5.83 -14.25
CA PRO A 186 8.93 6.69 -15.42
C PRO A 186 9.51 8.09 -15.12
N PRO A 187 9.98 8.83 -16.14
CA PRO A 187 10.39 10.23 -15.99
C PRO A 187 9.31 11.07 -15.30
N LEU A 188 9.72 11.95 -14.38
CA LEU A 188 8.80 12.78 -13.58
C LEU A 188 7.86 13.62 -14.46
N GLU A 189 8.38 14.18 -15.56
CA GLU A 189 7.57 14.97 -16.51
C GLU A 189 6.47 14.12 -17.17
N GLN A 190 6.74 12.86 -17.49
CA GLN A 190 5.73 11.95 -18.04
C GLN A 190 4.63 11.66 -17.02
N ARG A 191 5.00 11.42 -15.76
CA ARG A 191 4.04 11.20 -14.65
C ARG A 191 3.17 12.43 -14.42
N ILE A 192 3.79 13.62 -14.35
CA ILE A 192 3.06 14.89 -14.17
C ILE A 192 2.09 15.11 -15.33
N ASN A 193 2.52 14.92 -16.57
CA ASN A 193 1.67 15.11 -17.74
C ASN A 193 0.53 14.08 -17.83
N ALA A 194 0.73 12.85 -17.35
CA ALA A 194 -0.32 11.84 -17.31
C ALA A 194 -1.44 12.18 -16.31
N ILE A 195 -1.09 12.84 -15.19
CA ILE A 195 -2.01 13.11 -14.07
C ILE A 195 -2.63 14.51 -14.17
N SER A 196 -1.83 15.52 -14.49
CA SER A 196 -2.26 16.92 -14.64
C SER A 196 -1.55 17.56 -15.86
N PRO A 197 -2.10 17.36 -17.08
CA PRO A 197 -1.47 17.81 -18.32
C PRO A 197 -1.17 19.31 -18.41
N SER A 198 -1.99 20.15 -17.75
CA SER A 198 -1.83 21.61 -17.76
C SER A 198 -0.91 22.12 -16.65
N PHE A 199 -0.45 21.26 -15.73
CA PHE A 199 0.28 21.64 -14.52
C PHE A 199 1.59 22.38 -14.84
N LEU A 200 2.48 21.75 -15.62
CA LEU A 200 3.79 22.32 -15.94
C LEU A 200 3.67 23.63 -16.72
N THR A 201 2.67 23.71 -17.61
CA THR A 201 2.37 24.92 -18.36
C THR A 201 1.96 26.05 -17.41
N ARG A 202 1.04 25.79 -16.48
CA ARG A 202 0.56 26.78 -15.49
C ARG A 202 1.69 27.26 -14.58
N ILE A 203 2.53 26.37 -14.05
CA ILE A 203 3.68 26.75 -13.23
C ILE A 203 4.65 27.62 -14.03
N LYS A 204 4.96 27.25 -15.27
CA LYS A 204 5.86 28.04 -16.15
C LYS A 204 5.33 29.45 -16.41
N TYR A 205 4.02 29.64 -16.55
CA TYR A 205 3.43 30.97 -16.69
C TYR A 205 3.51 31.78 -15.39
N GLN A 206 3.18 31.16 -14.24
CA GLN A 206 3.29 31.82 -12.93
C GLN A 206 4.71 32.31 -12.64
N THR A 207 5.74 31.51 -12.93
CA THR A 207 7.14 31.92 -12.72
C THR A 207 7.58 33.05 -13.67
N ARG A 208 6.93 33.19 -14.83
CA ARG A 208 7.24 34.28 -15.79
C ARG A 208 6.62 35.61 -15.37
N ASP A 209 5.42 35.58 -14.82
CA ASP A 209 4.72 36.79 -14.38
C ASP A 209 5.39 37.39 -13.13
N THR A 210 5.82 36.55 -12.18
CA THR A 210 6.59 37.01 -11.01
C THR A 210 7.92 37.66 -11.39
N HIS A 211 8.59 37.19 -12.46
CA HIS A 211 9.82 37.81 -12.95
C HIS A 211 9.60 39.14 -13.68
N LYS A 212 8.45 39.33 -14.33
CA LYS A 212 8.10 40.62 -14.97
C LYS A 212 7.78 41.70 -13.95
N GLU A 213 7.19 41.34 -12.82
CA GLU A 213 6.78 42.28 -11.78
C GLU A 213 7.97 42.83 -10.97
N VAL A 214 9.05 42.04 -10.83
CA VAL A 214 10.27 42.45 -10.09
C VAL A 214 11.18 43.39 -10.91
N GLN A 215 10.96 43.55 -12.22
CA GLN A 215 11.79 44.39 -13.12
C GLN A 215 11.14 45.73 -13.55
N SER A 216 10.20 46.28 -12.78
CA SER A 216 9.67 47.63 -13.05
C SER A 216 10.23 48.66 -12.04
N PRO A 217 10.94 49.72 -12.47
CA PRO A 217 11.30 50.82 -11.58
C PRO A 217 10.08 51.71 -11.29
N SER A 218 10.15 52.36 -10.14
CA SER A 218 9.14 53.20 -9.49
C SER A 218 8.38 54.21 -10.37
N SER A 219 7.12 54.42 -9.95
CA SER A 219 6.28 55.63 -10.11
C SER A 219 5.49 55.77 -11.41
N GLN A 220 4.19 55.46 -11.33
CA GLN A 220 3.13 56.45 -11.59
C GLN A 220 1.77 55.90 -11.16
N SER A 221 1.16 56.58 -10.18
CA SER A 221 -0.23 56.43 -9.77
C SER A 221 -1.14 56.60 -10.98
N SER A 222 -1.66 55.49 -11.50
CA SER A 222 -2.65 55.48 -12.57
C SER A 222 -3.90 54.79 -12.03
N SER A 223 -4.87 55.62 -11.66
CA SER A 223 -6.22 55.23 -11.29
C SER A 223 -6.83 54.35 -12.38
N LEU A 224 -6.98 53.05 -12.12
CA LEU A 224 -7.71 52.15 -12.98
C LEU A 224 -9.22 52.30 -12.71
N VAL A 225 -9.87 52.97 -13.64
CA VAL A 225 -11.30 52.98 -13.87
C VAL A 225 -11.79 51.53 -13.94
N VAL A 226 -12.67 51.16 -13.01
CA VAL A 226 -13.45 49.93 -13.05
C VAL A 226 -14.38 50.02 -14.25
N ASN A 227 -14.01 49.37 -15.35
CA ASN A 227 -14.91 49.14 -16.47
C ASN A 227 -15.31 47.66 -16.44
N SER A 228 -16.37 47.37 -15.68
CA SER A 228 -17.02 46.07 -15.62
C SER A 228 -17.63 45.74 -16.97
N PRO A 229 -17.28 44.62 -17.64
CA PRO A 229 -18.14 44.10 -18.68
C PRO A 229 -19.36 43.46 -18.01
N HIS A 230 -20.54 43.95 -18.40
CA HIS A 230 -21.86 43.45 -18.07
C HIS A 230 -21.92 41.91 -17.99
N PHE A 231 -22.06 41.38 -16.78
CA PHE A 231 -22.61 40.03 -16.59
C PHE A 231 -24.13 40.17 -16.60
N SER A 232 -24.73 39.99 -17.78
CA SER A 232 -26.18 39.85 -17.92
C SER A 232 -26.63 38.67 -17.07
N SER A 233 -27.45 38.97 -16.07
CA SER A 233 -28.19 38.01 -15.26
C SER A 233 -29.08 37.15 -16.17
N LEU A 234 -28.61 35.96 -16.51
CA LEU A 234 -29.47 34.89 -17.00
C LEU A 234 -29.90 34.07 -15.78
N SER A 235 -31.19 34.20 -15.50
CA SER A 235 -31.95 33.51 -14.47
C SER A 235 -31.62 32.03 -14.42
N SER A 236 -31.32 31.58 -13.20
CA SER A 236 -31.34 30.22 -12.72
C SER A 236 -32.75 29.62 -12.84
N SER A 237 -33.08 29.08 -14.01
CA SER A 237 -34.17 28.12 -14.19
C SER A 237 -34.11 27.57 -15.61
N GLN A 238 -34.07 26.23 -15.74
CA GLN A 238 -34.19 25.46 -16.98
C GLN A 238 -32.89 25.15 -17.75
N ILE A 239 -31.99 24.36 -17.16
CA ILE A 239 -31.30 23.27 -17.89
C ILE A 239 -31.14 22.08 -16.93
N PHE A 240 -32.25 21.39 -16.63
CA PHE A 240 -32.22 20.01 -16.14
C PHE A 240 -32.58 19.13 -17.33
N SER A 241 -31.57 18.79 -18.13
CA SER A 241 -31.69 17.77 -19.17
C SER A 241 -31.48 16.43 -18.48
N LYS A 242 -32.58 15.70 -18.26
CA LYS A 242 -32.57 14.27 -17.91
C LYS A 242 -31.67 13.52 -18.90
N SER A 243 -30.58 12.93 -18.42
CA SER A 243 -29.93 11.78 -19.07
C SER A 243 -29.32 10.85 -18.03
N ALA A 244 -29.94 9.68 -17.93
CA ALA A 244 -29.40 8.39 -17.51
C ALA A 244 -28.78 8.29 -16.09
N VAL A 245 -29.62 8.51 -15.08
CA VAL A 245 -29.50 7.80 -13.79
C VAL A 245 -30.81 7.05 -13.58
N GLU A 246 -30.99 5.95 -14.32
CA GLU A 246 -32.11 5.01 -14.16
C GLU A 246 -31.82 3.80 -15.06
N GLN A 247 -30.92 2.91 -14.60
CA GLN A 247 -30.84 1.48 -14.98
C GLN A 247 -29.61 0.84 -14.32
N THR A 248 -29.70 0.54 -13.02
CA THR A 248 -29.09 -0.65 -12.37
C THR A 248 -29.72 -0.82 -10.97
N THR A 249 -31.05 -0.79 -10.89
CA THR A 249 -31.82 -1.22 -9.71
C THR A 249 -32.78 -2.34 -10.09
N GLU A 250 -32.27 -3.28 -10.87
CA GLU A 250 -32.98 -4.51 -11.19
C GLU A 250 -31.96 -5.64 -11.16
N TYR A 251 -32.28 -6.69 -10.40
CA TYR A 251 -31.46 -7.84 -10.00
C TYR A 251 -30.43 -7.58 -8.89
N ILE A 252 -30.85 -7.81 -7.64
CA ILE A 252 -30.44 -8.94 -6.77
C ILE A 252 -31.49 -8.95 -5.64
N ASN A 253 -32.66 -9.53 -5.93
CA ASN A 253 -33.60 -10.02 -4.92
C ASN A 253 -33.62 -11.56 -4.94
N ASP A 254 -32.62 -12.19 -5.56
CA ASP A 254 -32.43 -13.61 -5.40
C ASP A 254 -31.87 -13.85 -4.01
N GLU A 255 -32.66 -14.52 -3.18
CA GLU A 255 -32.18 -15.22 -2.00
C GLU A 255 -30.90 -15.97 -2.39
N VAL A 256 -29.75 -15.46 -1.97
CA VAL A 256 -28.48 -16.16 -2.13
C VAL A 256 -28.59 -17.42 -1.30
N VAL A 257 -28.91 -18.53 -1.95
CA VAL A 257 -28.95 -19.86 -1.34
C VAL A 257 -27.52 -20.19 -0.91
N PHE A 258 -27.25 -20.00 0.37
CA PHE A 258 -26.00 -20.36 1.03
C PHE A 258 -25.87 -21.89 1.05
N ASN A 259 -25.07 -22.46 0.15
CA ASN A 259 -24.68 -23.86 0.24
C ASN A 259 -23.34 -23.97 0.98
N LEU A 260 -23.41 -23.99 2.31
CA LEU A 260 -22.27 -24.11 3.23
C LEU A 260 -22.02 -25.57 3.68
N ASP A 261 -22.76 -26.54 3.12
CA ASP A 261 -22.57 -27.97 3.41
C ASP A 261 -21.44 -28.63 2.61
N MET A 262 -20.69 -27.87 1.80
CA MET A 262 -19.50 -28.41 1.13
C MET A 262 -18.30 -28.42 2.08
N PRO A 263 -17.59 -29.56 2.22
CA PRO A 263 -16.43 -29.65 3.08
C PRO A 263 -15.33 -28.68 2.62
N LEU A 264 -14.86 -27.82 3.54
CA LEU A 264 -13.80 -26.84 3.32
C LEU A 264 -12.50 -27.42 2.73
N SER A 265 -12.31 -28.76 2.79
CA SER A 265 -11.15 -29.43 2.20
C SER A 265 -11.06 -29.31 0.68
N ASP A 266 -12.20 -29.16 0.00
CA ASP A 266 -12.26 -29.22 -1.47
C ASP A 266 -12.08 -27.84 -2.13
N THR A 267 -11.93 -26.78 -1.34
CA THR A 267 -11.81 -25.39 -1.81
C THR A 267 -10.50 -24.71 -1.41
N VAL A 268 -9.57 -25.45 -0.79
CA VAL A 268 -8.27 -24.90 -0.39
C VAL A 268 -7.40 -24.66 -1.64
N GLY A 269 -7.22 -23.39 -2.02
CA GLY A 269 -6.25 -22.97 -3.04
C GLY A 269 -6.82 -22.33 -4.30
N GLU A 270 -8.15 -22.35 -4.51
CA GLU A 270 -8.81 -21.65 -5.62
C GLU A 270 -9.77 -20.58 -5.07
N LEU A 271 -9.43 -19.29 -5.25
CA LEU A 271 -10.36 -18.20 -4.95
C LEU A 271 -11.47 -18.17 -6.02
N ARG A 272 -12.71 -18.47 -5.64
CA ARG A 272 -13.87 -18.32 -6.53
C ARG A 272 -14.53 -16.97 -6.32
N TRP A 273 -15.20 -16.46 -7.36
CA TRP A 273 -15.94 -15.19 -7.29
C TRP A 273 -17.03 -15.17 -6.21
N THR A 274 -17.62 -16.33 -5.91
CA THR A 274 -18.58 -16.52 -4.82
C THR A 274 -17.96 -16.30 -3.44
N ASP A 275 -16.68 -16.65 -3.28
CA ASP A 275 -15.96 -16.52 -2.00
C ASP A 275 -15.58 -15.06 -1.73
N LEU A 276 -15.28 -14.30 -2.80
CA LEU A 276 -15.04 -12.86 -2.70
C LEU A 276 -16.32 -12.09 -2.34
N LEU A 277 -17.45 -12.47 -2.95
CA LEU A 277 -18.74 -11.85 -2.65
C LEU A 277 -19.21 -12.18 -1.23
N SER A 278 -19.02 -13.42 -0.77
CA SER A 278 -19.34 -13.81 0.60
C SER A 278 -18.46 -13.07 1.61
N ALA A 279 -17.16 -12.96 1.37
CA ALA A 279 -16.25 -12.18 2.22
C ALA A 279 -16.65 -10.69 2.27
N GLN A 280 -17.02 -10.11 1.13
CA GLN A 280 -17.47 -8.72 1.07
C GLN A 280 -18.79 -8.49 1.81
N TYR A 281 -19.73 -9.42 1.71
CA TYR A 281 -20.99 -9.37 2.44
C TYR A 281 -20.75 -9.47 3.96
N LEU A 282 -19.93 -10.43 4.40
CA LEU A 282 -19.57 -10.61 5.81
C LEU A 282 -18.84 -9.38 6.37
N TYR A 283 -17.99 -8.74 5.57
CA TYR A 283 -17.31 -7.50 5.99
C TYR A 283 -18.31 -6.33 6.15
N ARG A 284 -19.32 -6.23 5.28
CA ARG A 284 -20.33 -5.17 5.34
C ARG A 284 -21.36 -5.40 6.45
N SER A 285 -21.56 -6.63 6.91
CA SER A 285 -22.49 -6.95 8.00
C SER A 285 -21.89 -6.75 9.39
N LEU A 286 -20.59 -6.45 9.50
CA LEU A 286 -19.97 -6.07 10.77
C LEU A 286 -20.55 -4.76 11.31
N SER A 287 -20.92 -4.74 12.58
CA SER A 287 -21.36 -3.50 13.23
C SER A 287 -20.25 -2.46 13.24
N VAL A 288 -20.65 -1.18 13.22
CA VAL A 288 -19.70 -0.05 13.22
C VAL A 288 -18.84 -0.08 14.48
N GLU A 289 -19.39 -0.53 15.61
CA GLU A 289 -18.72 -0.67 16.90
C GLU A 289 -17.62 -1.73 16.85
N VAL A 290 -17.91 -2.92 16.28
CA VAL A 290 -16.92 -3.99 16.12
C VAL A 290 -15.82 -3.57 15.15
N SER A 291 -16.20 -2.99 14.00
CA SER A 291 -15.26 -2.50 13.00
C SER A 291 -14.32 -1.44 13.58
N ARG A 292 -14.85 -0.51 14.39
CA ARG A 292 -14.05 0.51 15.09
C ARG A 292 -13.12 -0.11 16.14
N ALA A 293 -13.60 -1.10 16.92
CA ALA A 293 -12.78 -1.78 17.91
C ALA A 293 -11.57 -2.50 17.26
N LEU A 294 -11.78 -3.15 16.11
CA LEU A 294 -10.75 -3.82 15.32
C LEU A 294 -9.70 -2.87 14.69
N GLN A 295 -9.81 -1.55 14.88
CA GLN A 295 -8.78 -0.61 14.44
C GLN A 295 -7.61 -0.48 15.41
N THR A 296 -7.77 -0.93 16.66
CA THR A 296 -6.77 -0.79 17.73
C THR A 296 -6.41 -2.16 18.33
N SER A 297 -5.20 -2.30 18.90
CA SER A 297 -4.78 -3.53 19.58
C SER A 297 -5.63 -3.81 20.83
N ALA A 298 -5.96 -2.77 21.60
CA ALA A 298 -6.83 -2.88 22.78
C ALA A 298 -8.26 -3.31 22.40
N GLY A 299 -8.84 -2.68 21.36
CA GLY A 299 -10.18 -3.05 20.90
C GLY A 299 -10.23 -4.45 20.28
N ALA A 300 -9.17 -4.89 19.59
CA ALA A 300 -9.05 -6.27 19.11
C ALA A 300 -9.08 -7.30 20.25
N LYS A 301 -8.40 -7.03 21.38
CA LYS A 301 -8.50 -7.86 22.60
C LYS A 301 -9.94 -7.91 23.11
N THR A 302 -10.60 -6.76 23.19
CA THR A 302 -11.99 -6.65 23.66
C THR A 302 -12.95 -7.44 22.76
N VAL A 303 -12.80 -7.39 21.44
CA VAL A 303 -13.63 -8.15 20.49
C VAL A 303 -13.50 -9.65 20.76
N LEU A 304 -12.29 -10.17 20.99
CA LEU A 304 -12.09 -11.59 21.30
C LEU A 304 -12.75 -12.00 22.63
N PHE A 305 -12.62 -11.19 23.68
CA PHE A 305 -13.32 -11.45 24.94
C PHE A 305 -14.84 -11.37 24.80
N ALA A 306 -15.36 -10.43 24.00
CA ALA A 306 -16.79 -10.30 23.75
C ALA A 306 -17.34 -11.48 22.92
N LEU A 307 -16.57 -12.00 21.97
CA LEU A 307 -16.91 -13.21 21.22
C LEU A 307 -16.99 -14.44 22.14
N LEU A 308 -15.99 -14.66 22.99
CA LEU A 308 -16.00 -15.73 23.99
C LEU A 308 -17.16 -15.58 24.98
N ALA A 309 -17.41 -14.36 25.46
CA ALA A 309 -18.52 -14.08 26.36
C ALA A 309 -19.89 -14.36 25.70
N ASN A 310 -20.02 -14.09 24.39
CA ASN A 310 -21.23 -14.39 23.63
C ASN A 310 -21.40 -15.89 23.41
N GLU A 311 -20.35 -16.59 23.00
CA GLU A 311 -20.35 -18.05 22.78
C GLU A 311 -20.71 -18.82 24.06
N GLN A 312 -20.14 -18.41 25.19
CA GLN A 312 -20.36 -19.05 26.50
C GLN A 312 -21.63 -18.57 27.21
N GLN A 313 -22.39 -17.64 26.61
CA GLN A 313 -23.53 -16.97 27.25
C GLN A 313 -23.18 -16.43 28.65
N ALA A 314 -21.96 -15.88 28.78
CA ALA A 314 -21.43 -15.40 30.05
C ALA A 314 -22.31 -14.25 30.61
N SER A 315 -22.69 -14.37 31.88
CA SER A 315 -23.50 -13.35 32.55
C SER A 315 -22.73 -12.05 32.76
N GLU A 316 -23.45 -10.93 32.87
CA GLU A 316 -22.83 -9.62 33.14
C GLU A 316 -22.00 -9.64 34.45
N GLN A 317 -22.36 -10.50 35.41
CA GLN A 317 -21.66 -10.66 36.68
C GLN A 317 -20.29 -11.29 36.49
N ILE A 318 -20.19 -12.38 35.72
CA ILE A 318 -18.92 -13.08 35.44
C ILE A 318 -17.94 -12.15 34.75
N ILE A 319 -18.41 -11.34 33.80
CA ILE A 319 -17.58 -10.36 33.08
C ILE A 319 -17.05 -9.28 34.03
N ARG A 320 -17.91 -8.78 34.94
CA ARG A 320 -17.51 -7.78 35.95
C ARG A 320 -16.49 -8.34 36.94
N ASP A 321 -16.70 -9.57 37.40
CA ASP A 321 -15.82 -10.24 38.36
C ASP A 321 -14.44 -10.52 37.75
N PHE A 322 -14.40 -10.99 36.50
CA PHE A 322 -13.14 -11.26 35.81
C PHE A 322 -12.31 -10.00 35.55
N PHE A 323 -12.97 -8.92 35.12
CA PHE A 323 -12.32 -7.64 34.81
C PHE A 323 -12.45 -6.62 35.94
N ALA A 324 -12.50 -7.06 37.21
CA ALA A 324 -12.72 -6.18 38.37
C ALA A 324 -11.72 -5.02 38.46
N GLN A 325 -10.46 -5.24 38.02
CA GLN A 325 -9.40 -4.21 38.00
C GLN A 325 -9.41 -3.34 36.72
N GLN A 326 -10.24 -3.66 35.73
CA GLN A 326 -10.26 -3.03 34.40
C GLN A 326 -11.67 -2.55 34.03
N ALA A 327 -12.15 -1.50 34.71
CA ALA A 327 -13.50 -0.97 34.51
C ALA A 327 -13.81 -0.49 33.07
N SER A 328 -12.79 -0.10 32.30
CA SER A 328 -12.95 0.22 30.87
C SER A 328 -13.24 -1.03 30.05
N MET A 329 -12.53 -2.13 30.31
CA MET A 329 -12.67 -3.39 29.58
C MET A 329 -14.04 -4.02 29.82
N VAL A 330 -14.54 -4.02 31.05
CA VAL A 330 -15.92 -4.45 31.39
C VAL A 330 -16.95 -3.77 30.49
N ARG A 331 -16.91 -2.44 30.42
CA ARG A 331 -17.90 -1.65 29.64
C ARG A 331 -17.86 -2.02 28.16
N TRP A 332 -16.67 -2.10 27.58
CA TRP A 332 -16.52 -2.40 26.16
C TRP A 332 -16.87 -3.85 25.82
N VAL A 333 -16.49 -4.83 26.64
CA VAL A 333 -16.84 -6.24 26.44
C VAL A 333 -18.36 -6.41 26.49
N MET A 334 -19.02 -5.85 27.51
CA MET A 334 -20.49 -5.94 27.64
C MET A 334 -21.23 -5.23 26.50
N GLN A 335 -20.72 -4.07 26.06
CA GLN A 335 -21.31 -3.35 24.92
C GLN A 335 -21.19 -4.16 23.64
N LEU A 336 -20.00 -4.69 23.35
CA LEU A 336 -19.77 -5.51 22.15
C LEU A 336 -20.53 -6.84 22.21
N GLN A 337 -20.63 -7.49 23.37
CA GLN A 337 -21.42 -8.71 23.56
C GLN A 337 -22.89 -8.49 23.18
N LYS A 338 -23.49 -7.35 23.54
CA LYS A 338 -24.87 -7.01 23.14
C LYS A 338 -25.04 -6.87 21.62
N HIS A 339 -24.05 -6.29 20.93
CA HIS A 339 -24.05 -6.22 19.47
C HIS A 339 -23.82 -7.59 18.81
N LEU A 340 -23.00 -8.44 19.43
CA LEU A 340 -22.70 -9.80 18.97
C LEU A 340 -23.87 -10.77 19.20
N ALA A 341 -24.69 -10.55 20.23
CA ALA A 341 -25.86 -11.38 20.52
C ALA A 341 -26.91 -11.36 19.40
N SER A 342 -26.99 -10.24 18.66
CA SER A 342 -27.85 -10.11 17.47
C SER A 342 -27.14 -10.43 16.15
N SER A 343 -25.84 -10.75 16.19
CA SER A 343 -25.03 -11.00 15.00
C SER A 343 -25.02 -12.49 14.64
N ASP A 344 -24.87 -12.78 13.34
CA ASP A 344 -24.72 -14.16 12.87
C ASP A 344 -23.42 -14.77 13.42
N ASN A 345 -23.52 -15.97 14.02
CA ASN A 345 -22.38 -16.69 14.59
C ASN A 345 -21.30 -17.01 13.54
N ARG A 346 -21.67 -17.01 12.26
CA ARG A 346 -20.73 -17.17 11.12
C ARG A 346 -19.68 -16.05 11.05
N LEU A 347 -19.90 -14.90 11.69
CA LEU A 347 -18.95 -13.78 11.71
C LEU A 347 -17.82 -13.93 12.75
N ALA A 348 -17.90 -14.91 13.65
CA ALA A 348 -16.91 -15.07 14.71
C ALA A 348 -15.49 -15.29 14.17
N LEU A 349 -15.31 -16.24 13.25
CA LEU A 349 -14.01 -16.55 12.66
C LEU A 349 -13.44 -15.38 11.83
N PRO A 350 -14.21 -14.73 10.92
CA PRO A 350 -13.77 -13.51 10.25
C PRO A 350 -13.33 -12.39 11.21
N MET A 351 -14.04 -12.20 12.33
CA MET A 351 -13.65 -11.20 13.33
C MET A 351 -12.31 -11.55 14.00
N VAL A 352 -12.06 -12.82 14.27
CA VAL A 352 -10.76 -13.30 14.78
C VAL A 352 -9.66 -13.02 13.76
N GLU A 353 -9.87 -13.38 12.49
CA GLU A 353 -8.89 -13.11 11.42
C GLU A 353 -8.58 -11.62 11.26
N LEU A 354 -9.59 -10.75 11.37
CA LEU A 354 -9.40 -9.30 11.34
C LEU A 354 -8.70 -8.74 12.59
N ALA A 355 -8.79 -9.44 13.72
CA ALA A 355 -8.13 -9.05 14.97
C ALA A 355 -6.63 -9.42 14.98
N ILE A 356 -6.23 -10.53 14.35
CA ILE A 356 -4.84 -11.05 14.34
C ILE A 356 -3.80 -9.95 14.01
N PRO A 357 -3.94 -9.15 12.93
CA PRO A 357 -2.95 -8.13 12.57
C PRO A 357 -2.76 -7.07 13.65
N ARG A 358 -3.79 -6.82 14.47
CA ARG A 358 -3.74 -5.85 15.56
C ARG A 358 -3.12 -6.43 16.82
N LEU A 359 -3.32 -7.73 17.04
CA LEU A 359 -2.71 -8.45 18.17
C LEU A 359 -1.23 -8.72 17.94
N GLN A 360 -0.82 -8.92 16.68
CA GLN A 360 0.60 -9.01 16.29
C GLN A 360 1.39 -7.73 16.57
N GLN A 361 0.70 -6.59 16.78
CA GLN A 361 1.35 -5.32 17.14
C GLN A 361 1.82 -5.26 18.60
N LEU A 362 1.32 -6.14 19.47
CA LEU A 362 1.70 -6.21 20.88
C LEU A 362 3.13 -6.71 21.04
N THR A 363 3.78 -6.34 22.14
CA THR A 363 5.09 -6.93 22.50
C THR A 363 4.94 -8.42 22.83
N THR A 364 6.03 -9.18 22.78
CA THR A 364 5.99 -10.62 23.10
C THR A 364 5.43 -10.90 24.49
N ASP A 365 5.78 -10.09 25.48
CA ASP A 365 5.27 -10.20 26.85
C ASP A 365 3.76 -9.90 26.92
N GLU A 366 3.30 -8.85 26.23
CA GLU A 366 1.89 -8.49 26.16
C GLU A 366 1.04 -9.56 25.44
N GLN A 367 1.59 -10.22 24.42
CA GLN A 367 0.94 -11.33 23.73
C GLN A 367 0.80 -12.54 24.65
N GLN A 368 1.85 -12.91 25.38
CA GLN A 368 1.81 -14.01 26.33
C GLN A 368 0.79 -13.74 27.45
N GLN A 369 0.83 -12.55 28.05
CA GLN A 369 -0.13 -12.18 29.09
C GLN A 369 -1.56 -12.22 28.54
N PHE A 370 -1.80 -11.66 27.35
CA PHE A 370 -3.11 -11.69 26.72
C PHE A 370 -3.62 -13.12 26.48
N LEU A 371 -2.78 -14.03 25.96
CA LEU A 371 -3.18 -15.41 25.74
C LEU A 371 -3.49 -16.15 27.04
N VAL A 372 -2.76 -15.86 28.12
CA VAL A 372 -3.04 -16.42 29.46
C VAL A 372 -4.39 -15.91 29.99
N GLU A 373 -4.67 -14.61 29.86
CA GLU A 373 -5.95 -14.02 30.26
C GLU A 373 -7.12 -14.58 29.42
N LEU A 374 -6.94 -14.69 28.10
CA LEU A 374 -7.93 -15.24 27.19
C LEU A 374 -8.26 -16.70 27.54
N ARG A 375 -7.24 -17.53 27.78
CA ARG A 375 -7.44 -18.92 28.23
C ARG A 375 -8.16 -18.95 29.57
N ARG A 376 -7.73 -18.15 30.56
CA ARG A 376 -8.37 -18.11 31.87
C ARG A 376 -9.86 -17.78 31.74
N PHE A 377 -10.20 -16.81 30.89
CA PHE A 377 -11.58 -16.45 30.64
C PHE A 377 -12.38 -17.59 29.98
N ALA A 378 -11.78 -18.24 28.98
CA ALA A 378 -12.43 -19.34 28.27
C ALA A 378 -12.77 -20.54 29.19
N TRP A 379 -12.00 -20.77 30.25
CA TRP A 379 -12.22 -21.86 31.22
C TRP A 379 -13.11 -21.48 32.41
N LEU A 380 -13.72 -20.29 32.47
CA LEU A 380 -14.54 -19.89 33.63
C LEU A 380 -15.93 -20.57 33.68
N ASN A 381 -16.44 -21.01 32.54
CA ASN A 381 -17.77 -21.63 32.42
C ASN A 381 -17.73 -23.16 32.21
N HIS A 382 -16.54 -23.77 32.30
CA HIS A 382 -16.33 -25.23 32.31
C HIS A 382 -15.78 -25.65 33.68
#